data_AF-A0A0U5IDE7-F1
#
_entry.id   AF-A0A0U5IDE7-F1
#
_cell.length_a   1.000
_cell.length_b   1.000
_cell.length_c   1.000
_cell.angle_alpha   90.00
_cell.angle_beta   90.00
_cell.angle_gamma   90.00
#
_symmetry.space_group_name_H-M   'P 1'
#
loop_
_entity.id
_entity.type
_entity.pdbx_description
1 polymer ?
#
loop_
_entity_poly.entity_id
_entity_poly.type
_entity_poly.pdbx_seq_one_letter_code
_entity_poly.pdbx_strand_id
1 'polypeptide(L)'
;MSRLASRLRIGEKIGLGFGLVILIFIGVIAHDQSALAGLSADYERLHAVYGARQSYAFGIERRLGAIRAARADFLMTRSLDAAAEVRRQARALDAEAEGLAGLDETSLQAATEIRSLVADYLTRFEAIVEAWRIKGLDEDSGLQGAFRRTAHELEELAASSEQIAGLETAILQLRRREKDYLLRGDDAYVAMVDEILARTAALAAEAPLAEPDREALKARLRAYGRDFHALIEQDRRIGGLTGAMEQAAGRITPMVEANLVEAGRLMDEMTAAIAQRASTRARVNLMIALGATLLGAVFAVMITSRIVRPVRKVAELLDRLTTETPRERIPTVPGARDEIDAMAASLNTLVDHKATFVAWWRAAMREAVALRDLHAADATSECARAALELRSAVVARLEQIEDACARIRDYGERIHREADRLAVSGKGVSADRLSPLREVATGLASLSSLLEAESTDACGRGHDRDRGRH
;
A
#
# COMPACT_ATOMS: atom_id res chain seq x y z
N MET A 1 -29.98 -20.06 16.11
CA MET A 1 -29.43 -19.02 17.02
C MET A 1 -30.41 -18.48 18.08
N SER A 2 -31.67 -18.97 18.19
CA SER A 2 -32.68 -18.37 19.08
C SER A 2 -32.52 -18.70 20.58
N ARG A 3 -31.90 -19.83 20.95
CA ARG A 3 -31.75 -20.26 22.36
C ARG A 3 -30.52 -19.71 23.10
N LEU A 4 -29.48 -19.29 22.37
CA LEU A 4 -28.27 -18.69 22.95
C LEU A 4 -28.46 -17.20 23.26
N ALA A 5 -29.23 -16.49 22.43
CA ALA A 5 -29.46 -15.06 22.57
C ALA A 5 -30.41 -14.67 23.72
N SER A 6 -31.17 -15.61 24.28
CA SER A 6 -32.11 -15.34 25.39
C SER A 6 -31.46 -15.39 26.78
N ARG A 7 -30.18 -15.77 26.88
CA ARG A 7 -29.46 -15.92 28.16
C ARG A 7 -28.53 -14.75 28.51
N LEU A 8 -28.32 -13.81 27.59
CA LEU A 8 -27.41 -12.67 27.74
C LEU A 8 -28.20 -11.39 28.06
N ARG A 9 -27.57 -10.47 28.81
CA ARG A 9 -28.08 -9.12 29.07
C ARG A 9 -28.00 -8.25 27.81
N ILE A 10 -28.80 -7.18 27.72
CA ILE A 10 -28.77 -6.26 26.57
C ILE A 10 -27.36 -5.69 26.34
N GLY A 11 -26.68 -5.27 27.41
CA GLY A 11 -25.32 -4.75 27.34
C GLY A 11 -24.30 -5.76 26.80
N GLU A 12 -24.45 -7.04 27.14
CA GLU A 12 -23.58 -8.12 26.65
C GLU A 12 -23.83 -8.42 25.17
N LYS A 13 -25.09 -8.36 24.71
CA LYS A 13 -25.46 -8.55 23.28
C LYS A 13 -24.89 -7.42 22.41
N ILE A 14 -24.97 -6.18 22.89
CA ILE A 14 -24.44 -5.00 22.18
C ILE A 14 -22.91 -5.03 22.21
N GLY A 15 -22.30 -5.31 23.38
CA GLY A 15 -20.85 -5.40 23.53
C GLY A 15 -20.19 -6.47 22.67
N LEU A 16 -20.77 -7.67 22.59
CA LEU A 16 -20.27 -8.73 21.70
C LEU A 16 -20.39 -8.39 20.21
N GLY A 17 -21.51 -7.76 19.81
CA GLY A 17 -21.72 -7.36 18.43
C GLY A 17 -20.74 -6.29 17.97
N PHE A 18 -20.66 -5.18 18.71
CA PHE A 18 -19.73 -4.10 18.40
C PHE A 18 -18.26 -4.52 18.58
N GLY A 19 -17.95 -5.30 19.61
CA GLY A 19 -16.59 -5.81 19.85
C GLY A 19 -16.07 -6.69 18.72
N LEU A 20 -16.91 -7.59 18.19
CA LEU A 20 -16.55 -8.44 17.05
C LEU A 20 -16.30 -7.62 15.77
N VAL A 21 -17.17 -6.64 15.49
CA VAL A 21 -17.03 -5.77 14.31
C VAL A 21 -15.75 -4.94 14.39
N ILE A 22 -15.45 -4.36 15.57
CA ILE A 22 -14.22 -3.59 15.80
C ILE A 22 -12.98 -4.47 15.63
N LEU A 23 -12.99 -5.70 16.18
CA LEU A 23 -11.86 -6.61 16.08
C LEU A 23 -11.59 -7.06 14.64
N ILE A 24 -12.65 -7.31 13.85
CA ILE A 24 -12.55 -7.60 12.41
C ILE A 24 -11.96 -6.39 11.68
N PHE A 25 -12.44 -5.18 11.97
CA PHE A 25 -11.92 -3.95 11.36
C PHE A 25 -10.44 -3.74 11.68
N ILE A 26 -10.02 -3.92 12.93
CA ILE A 26 -8.62 -3.83 13.34
C ILE A 26 -7.77 -4.88 12.63
N GLY A 27 -8.25 -6.13 12.52
CA GLY A 27 -7.54 -7.18 11.80
C GLY A 27 -7.35 -6.88 10.32
N VAL A 28 -8.37 -6.32 9.66
CA VAL A 28 -8.31 -5.89 8.25
C VAL A 28 -7.34 -4.73 8.08
N ILE A 29 -7.42 -3.70 8.93
CA ILE A 29 -6.52 -2.53 8.89
C ILE A 29 -5.07 -2.97 9.14
N ALA A 30 -4.82 -3.83 10.12
CA ALA A 30 -3.48 -4.32 10.43
C ALA A 30 -2.90 -5.16 9.28
N HIS A 31 -3.71 -6.03 8.67
CA HIS A 31 -3.30 -6.80 7.50
C HIS A 31 -2.96 -5.91 6.30
N ASP A 32 -3.79 -4.89 6.02
CA ASP A 32 -3.59 -3.95 4.92
C ASP A 32 -2.33 -3.10 5.13
N GLN A 33 -2.12 -2.55 6.34
CA GLN A 33 -0.92 -1.77 6.67
C GLN A 33 0.36 -2.60 6.54
N SER A 34 0.37 -3.84 7.02
CA SER A 34 1.53 -4.74 6.94
C SER A 34 1.88 -5.05 5.47
N ALA A 35 0.87 -5.27 4.65
CA ALA A 35 1.03 -5.60 3.22
C ALA A 35 1.38 -4.38 2.35
N LEU A 36 1.04 -3.16 2.79
CA LEU A 36 1.44 -1.90 2.18
C LEU A 36 2.92 -1.57 2.48
N ALA A 37 3.35 -1.76 3.72
CA ALA A 37 4.73 -1.47 4.13
C ALA A 37 5.77 -2.32 3.36
N GLY A 38 5.52 -3.62 3.18
CA GLY A 38 6.42 -4.50 2.43
C GLY A 38 6.53 -4.14 0.94
N LEU A 39 5.42 -3.81 0.29
CA LEU A 39 5.43 -3.43 -1.13
C LEU A 39 6.08 -2.07 -1.40
N SER A 40 5.86 -1.10 -0.53
CA SER A 40 6.47 0.23 -0.69
C SER A 40 7.99 0.16 -0.57
N ALA A 41 8.50 -0.63 0.37
CA ALA A 41 9.93 -0.84 0.56
C ALA A 41 10.60 -1.55 -0.64
N ASP A 42 9.97 -2.61 -1.17
CA ASP A 42 10.45 -3.31 -2.36
C ASP A 42 10.42 -2.40 -3.60
N TYR A 43 9.39 -1.56 -3.73
CA TYR A 43 9.25 -0.59 -4.82
C TYR A 43 10.28 0.53 -4.76
N GLU A 44 10.48 1.15 -3.60
CA GLU A 44 11.51 2.18 -3.40
C GLU A 44 12.90 1.63 -3.67
N ARG A 45 13.20 0.41 -3.21
CA ARG A 45 14.49 -0.23 -3.45
C ARG A 45 14.71 -0.52 -4.93
N LEU A 46 13.70 -1.03 -5.63
CA LEU A 46 13.81 -1.32 -7.07
C LEU A 46 13.96 -0.04 -7.91
N HIS A 47 13.17 1.01 -7.61
CA HIS A 47 13.31 2.31 -8.27
C HIS A 47 14.67 2.94 -8.00
N ALA A 48 15.22 2.82 -6.79
CA ALA A 48 16.54 3.31 -6.47
C ALA A 48 17.63 2.60 -7.30
N VAL A 49 17.55 1.27 -7.45
CA VAL A 49 18.49 0.50 -8.28
C VAL A 49 18.34 0.85 -9.76
N TYR A 50 17.11 0.92 -10.28
CA TYR A 50 16.85 1.29 -11.67
C TYR A 50 17.33 2.72 -11.98
N GLY A 51 17.01 3.68 -11.10
CA GLY A 51 17.45 5.07 -11.22
C GLY A 51 18.98 5.20 -11.16
N ALA A 52 19.64 4.46 -10.26
CA ALA A 52 21.10 4.42 -10.20
C ALA A 52 21.70 3.82 -11.47
N ARG A 53 21.13 2.73 -11.99
CA ARG A 53 21.57 2.08 -13.24
C ARG A 53 21.46 3.02 -14.44
N GLN A 54 20.35 3.76 -14.55
CA GLN A 54 20.18 4.77 -15.58
C GLN A 54 21.19 5.92 -15.44
N SER A 55 21.46 6.37 -14.21
CA SER A 55 22.45 7.41 -13.94
C SER A 55 23.86 6.98 -14.37
N TYR A 56 24.30 5.77 -13.99
CA TYR A 56 25.61 5.25 -14.39
C TYR A 56 25.70 5.01 -15.89
N ALA A 57 24.66 4.47 -16.53
CA ALA A 57 24.65 4.26 -17.98
C ALA A 57 24.81 5.58 -18.75
N PHE A 58 24.07 6.62 -18.37
CA PHE A 58 24.23 7.96 -18.94
C PHE A 58 25.61 8.55 -18.65
N GLY A 59 26.14 8.31 -17.45
CA GLY A 59 27.52 8.62 -17.08
C GLY A 59 28.53 8.02 -18.06
N ILE A 60 28.43 6.71 -18.29
CA ILE A 60 29.30 5.95 -19.21
C ILE A 60 29.20 6.49 -20.64
N GLU A 61 27.99 6.70 -21.17
CA GLU A 61 27.78 7.25 -22.52
C GLU A 61 28.39 8.64 -22.68
N ARG A 62 28.15 9.53 -21.71
CA ARG A 62 28.71 10.88 -21.72
C ARG A 62 30.24 10.85 -21.70
N ARG A 63 30.83 9.99 -20.85
CA ARG A 63 32.30 9.83 -20.79
C ARG A 63 32.85 9.25 -22.10
N LEU A 64 32.17 8.28 -22.69
CA LEU A 64 32.54 7.71 -23.98
C LEU A 64 32.52 8.76 -25.09
N GLY A 65 31.51 9.64 -25.10
CA GLY A 65 31.45 10.79 -25.99
C GLY A 65 32.63 11.75 -25.79
N ALA A 66 32.98 12.06 -24.54
CA ALA A 66 34.13 12.91 -24.21
C ALA A 66 35.47 12.28 -24.63
N ILE A 67 35.63 10.95 -24.46
CA ILE A 67 36.79 10.19 -24.94
C ILE A 67 36.90 10.31 -26.45
N ARG A 68 35.81 10.09 -27.19
CA ARG A 68 35.80 10.19 -28.66
C ARG A 68 36.16 11.60 -29.15
N ALA A 69 35.68 12.63 -28.47
CA ALA A 69 35.99 14.03 -28.78
C ALA A 69 37.47 14.37 -28.51
N ALA A 70 37.97 14.04 -27.31
CA ALA A 70 39.37 14.26 -26.94
C ALA A 70 40.34 13.48 -27.85
N ARG A 71 39.97 12.25 -28.23
CA ARG A 71 40.72 11.46 -29.23
C ARG A 71 40.74 12.17 -30.58
N ALA A 72 39.61 12.65 -31.07
CA ALA A 72 39.54 13.35 -32.35
C ALA A 72 40.42 14.60 -32.32
N ASP A 73 40.43 15.33 -31.20
CA ASP A 73 41.32 16.47 -30.98
C ASP A 73 42.80 16.05 -31.02
N PHE A 74 43.19 14.99 -30.30
CA PHE A 74 44.55 14.43 -30.41
C PHE A 74 44.89 14.04 -31.85
N LEU A 75 43.95 13.43 -32.57
CA LEU A 75 44.17 13.01 -33.95
C LEU A 75 44.20 14.18 -34.95
N MET A 76 43.82 15.38 -34.54
CA MET A 76 43.90 16.58 -35.38
C MET A 76 45.15 17.40 -35.02
N THR A 77 45.38 17.62 -33.73
CA THR A 77 46.39 18.56 -33.20
C THR A 77 47.69 17.89 -32.78
N ARG A 78 47.67 16.57 -32.56
CA ARG A 78 48.79 15.79 -31.96
C ARG A 78 49.19 16.28 -30.56
N SER A 79 48.32 17.05 -29.89
CA SER A 79 48.59 17.60 -28.57
C SER A 79 48.57 16.54 -27.47
N LEU A 80 49.63 16.47 -26.67
CA LEU A 80 49.68 15.57 -25.51
C LEU A 80 48.65 15.91 -24.43
N ASP A 81 48.14 17.14 -24.39
CA ASP A 81 47.06 17.54 -23.48
C ASP A 81 45.74 16.84 -23.87
N ALA A 82 45.46 16.72 -25.17
CA ALA A 82 44.32 15.98 -25.68
C ALA A 82 44.45 14.46 -25.42
N ALA A 83 45.68 13.94 -25.36
CA ALA A 83 45.93 12.58 -24.89
C ALA A 83 45.68 12.45 -23.37
N ALA A 84 46.01 13.48 -22.57
CA ALA A 84 45.81 13.49 -21.11
C ALA A 84 44.33 13.57 -20.69
N GLU A 85 43.56 14.54 -21.21
CA GLU A 85 42.49 14.18 -22.14
C GLU A 85 41.69 12.88 -21.94
N VAL A 86 41.87 12.05 -22.96
CA VAL A 86 41.37 10.68 -23.09
C VAL A 86 41.61 9.87 -21.82
N ARG A 87 42.83 9.90 -21.25
CA ARG A 87 43.17 9.13 -20.03
C ARG A 87 42.30 9.54 -18.84
N ARG A 88 42.00 10.83 -18.70
CA ARG A 88 41.16 11.33 -17.60
C ARG A 88 39.71 10.89 -17.77
N GLN A 89 39.16 11.01 -18.97
CA GLN A 89 37.78 10.60 -19.22
C GLN A 89 37.60 9.09 -19.15
N ALA A 90 38.59 8.30 -19.57
CA ALA A 90 38.55 6.85 -19.45
C ALA A 90 38.63 6.38 -17.99
N ARG A 91 39.46 7.02 -17.14
CA ARG A 91 39.44 6.77 -15.68
C ARG A 91 38.10 7.12 -15.05
N ALA A 92 37.50 8.24 -15.48
CA ALA A 92 36.18 8.62 -15.00
C ALA A 92 35.10 7.62 -15.47
N LEU A 93 35.19 7.09 -16.69
CA LEU A 93 34.31 6.03 -17.18
C LEU A 93 34.47 4.74 -16.35
N ASP A 94 35.70 4.33 -16.04
CA ASP A 94 35.96 3.17 -15.18
C ASP A 94 35.28 3.30 -13.82
N ALA A 95 35.30 4.50 -13.22
CA ALA A 95 34.61 4.79 -11.97
C ALA A 95 33.07 4.72 -12.08
N GLU A 96 32.47 5.18 -13.19
CA GLU A 96 31.03 5.01 -13.44
C GLU A 96 30.66 3.52 -13.58
N ALA A 97 31.50 2.75 -14.27
CA ALA A 97 31.32 1.31 -14.42
C ALA A 97 31.50 0.57 -13.08
N GLU A 98 32.43 0.99 -12.23
CA GLU A 98 32.56 0.46 -10.87
C GLU A 98 31.32 0.75 -10.02
N GLY A 99 30.76 1.95 -10.13
CA GLY A 99 29.48 2.30 -9.49
C GLY A 99 28.33 1.41 -9.97
N LEU A 100 28.24 1.15 -11.28
CA LEU A 100 27.29 0.21 -11.87
C LEU A 100 27.47 -1.22 -11.32
N ALA A 101 28.72 -1.67 -11.16
CA ALA A 101 29.03 -3.00 -10.65
C ALA A 101 28.52 -3.24 -9.22
N GLY A 102 28.41 -2.19 -8.41
CA GLY A 102 27.95 -2.26 -7.03
C GLY A 102 26.43 -2.45 -6.85
N LEU A 103 25.64 -2.39 -7.93
CA LEU A 103 24.17 -2.42 -7.84
C LEU A 103 23.60 -3.84 -7.69
N ASP A 104 23.96 -4.73 -8.61
CA ASP A 104 23.43 -6.10 -8.70
C ASP A 104 24.34 -7.00 -9.56
N GLU A 105 24.08 -8.30 -9.59
CA GLU A 105 24.92 -9.29 -10.30
C GLU A 105 24.92 -9.11 -11.83
N THR A 106 23.80 -8.70 -12.42
CA THR A 106 23.70 -8.44 -13.86
C THR A 106 24.49 -7.18 -14.23
N SER A 107 24.39 -6.15 -13.39
CA SER A 107 25.13 -4.90 -13.52
C SER A 107 26.64 -5.12 -13.32
N LEU A 108 27.04 -6.03 -12.42
CA LEU A 108 28.44 -6.46 -12.23
C LEU A 108 29.03 -7.09 -13.49
N GLN A 109 28.31 -8.00 -14.16
CA GLN A 109 28.78 -8.63 -15.39
C GLN A 109 28.99 -7.60 -16.51
N ALA A 110 28.00 -6.74 -16.75
CA ALA A 110 28.09 -5.70 -17.77
C ALA A 110 29.20 -4.69 -17.47
N ALA A 111 29.32 -4.25 -16.22
CA ALA A 111 30.39 -3.36 -15.79
C ALA A 111 31.77 -4.00 -16.02
N THR A 112 31.95 -5.28 -15.70
CA THR A 112 33.22 -5.98 -15.89
C THR A 112 33.65 -5.98 -17.36
N GLU A 113 32.71 -6.27 -18.28
CA GLU A 113 33.03 -6.27 -19.72
C GLU A 113 33.25 -4.84 -20.25
N ILE A 114 32.48 -3.84 -19.80
CA ILE A 114 32.72 -2.41 -20.14
C ILE A 114 34.12 -1.99 -19.70
N ARG A 115 34.54 -2.31 -18.47
CA ARG A 115 35.87 -1.98 -17.95
C ARG A 115 36.98 -2.66 -18.74
N SER A 116 36.79 -3.92 -19.13
CA SER A 116 37.72 -4.63 -20.01
C SER A 116 37.86 -3.92 -21.37
N LEU A 117 36.74 -3.54 -21.99
CA LEU A 117 36.76 -2.84 -23.28
C LEU A 117 37.42 -1.46 -23.20
N VAL A 118 37.23 -0.73 -22.10
CA VAL A 118 37.87 0.57 -21.88
C VAL A 118 39.37 0.43 -21.62
N ALA A 119 39.79 -0.59 -20.87
CA ALA A 119 41.21 -0.90 -20.69
C ALA A 119 41.90 -1.27 -22.01
N ASP A 120 41.24 -2.09 -22.83
CA ASP A 120 41.71 -2.43 -24.18
C ASP A 120 41.78 -1.21 -25.10
N TYR A 121 40.76 -0.36 -25.06
CA TYR A 121 40.72 0.91 -25.80
C TYR A 121 41.90 1.80 -25.40
N LEU A 122 42.12 2.00 -24.10
CA LEU A 122 43.21 2.83 -23.59
C LEU A 122 44.57 2.29 -24.00
N THR A 123 44.78 0.98 -23.89
CA THR A 123 46.04 0.33 -24.30
C THR A 123 46.34 0.59 -25.77
N ARG A 124 45.33 0.48 -26.65
CA ARG A 124 45.47 0.78 -28.08
C ARG A 124 45.69 2.27 -28.34
N PHE A 125 45.00 3.13 -27.62
CA PHE A 125 45.18 4.58 -27.72
C PHE A 125 46.61 4.99 -27.33
N GLU A 126 47.17 4.45 -26.25
CA GLU A 126 48.57 4.71 -25.87
C GLU A 126 49.55 4.25 -26.94
N ALA A 127 49.29 3.10 -27.59
CA ALA A 127 50.09 2.65 -28.72
C ALA A 127 50.02 3.62 -29.92
N ILE A 128 48.87 4.28 -30.16
CA ILE A 128 48.72 5.33 -31.17
C ILE A 128 49.50 6.58 -30.77
N VAL A 129 49.41 7.01 -29.51
CA VAL A 129 50.15 8.17 -29.00
C VAL A 129 51.66 7.95 -29.17
N GLU A 130 52.14 6.76 -28.84
CA GLU A 130 53.55 6.40 -29.00
C GLU A 130 53.97 6.31 -30.47
N ALA A 131 53.13 5.72 -31.34
CA ALA A 131 53.40 5.70 -32.78
C ALA A 131 53.50 7.12 -33.37
N TRP A 132 52.65 8.06 -32.92
CA TRP A 132 52.76 9.47 -33.30
C TRP A 132 53.99 10.15 -32.73
N ARG A 133 54.43 9.81 -31.51
CA ARG A 133 55.71 10.31 -30.96
C ARG A 133 56.91 9.87 -31.78
N ILE A 134 56.94 8.60 -32.19
CA ILE A 134 58.00 8.06 -33.05
C ILE A 134 57.95 8.72 -34.43
N LYS A 135 56.76 8.84 -35.02
CA LYS A 135 56.57 9.51 -36.31
C LYS A 135 57.00 10.98 -36.27
N GLY A 136 56.71 11.68 -35.19
CA GLY A 136 56.83 13.13 -35.06
C GLY A 136 55.45 13.74 -34.76
N LEU A 137 55.36 14.54 -33.69
CA LEU A 137 54.12 15.24 -33.33
C LEU A 137 53.93 16.52 -34.14
N ASP A 138 55.02 17.01 -34.73
CA ASP A 138 55.11 18.16 -35.61
C ASP A 138 56.07 17.84 -36.76
N GLU A 139 56.16 18.77 -37.71
CA GLU A 139 56.94 18.60 -38.95
C GLU A 139 58.46 18.55 -38.74
N ASP A 140 58.96 18.86 -37.55
CA ASP A 140 60.38 18.97 -37.23
C ASP A 140 60.87 17.88 -36.26
N SER A 141 59.95 17.08 -35.70
CA SER A 141 60.24 16.02 -34.72
C SER A 141 60.15 14.61 -35.32
N GLY A 142 60.72 13.64 -34.59
CA GLY A 142 60.63 12.22 -34.94
C GLY A 142 61.17 11.87 -36.34
N LEU A 143 60.56 10.86 -36.94
CA LEU A 143 60.84 10.44 -38.32
C LEU A 143 60.52 11.53 -39.35
N GLN A 144 59.52 12.38 -39.11
CA GLN A 144 59.14 13.48 -40.02
C GLN A 144 60.26 14.50 -40.15
N GLY A 145 60.78 14.99 -39.02
CA GLY A 145 61.91 15.92 -39.03
C GLY A 145 63.18 15.28 -39.61
N ALA A 146 63.44 14.00 -39.32
CA ALA A 146 64.56 13.27 -39.90
C ALA A 146 64.46 13.18 -41.43
N PHE A 147 63.30 12.78 -41.94
CA PHE A 147 63.05 12.69 -43.37
C PHE A 147 63.11 14.07 -44.05
N ARG A 148 62.58 15.12 -43.43
CA ARG A 148 62.65 16.49 -43.96
C ARG A 148 64.10 16.96 -44.12
N ARG A 149 64.98 16.65 -43.18
CA ARG A 149 66.43 16.90 -43.31
C ARG A 149 67.01 16.11 -44.48
N THR A 150 66.74 14.81 -44.57
CA THR A 150 67.22 13.97 -45.68
C THR A 150 66.73 14.47 -47.04
N ALA A 151 65.49 14.98 -47.12
CA ALA A 151 64.93 15.59 -48.33
C ALA A 151 65.63 16.90 -48.70
N HIS A 152 65.88 17.79 -47.73
CA HIS A 152 66.61 19.04 -47.97
C HIS A 152 68.06 18.79 -48.39
N GLU A 153 68.76 17.85 -47.76
CA GLU A 153 70.13 17.47 -48.15
C GLU A 153 70.18 16.90 -49.58
N LEU A 154 69.14 16.17 -50.00
CA LEU A 154 69.03 15.67 -51.37
C LEU A 154 68.72 16.81 -52.37
N GLU A 155 67.87 17.76 -52.00
CA GLU A 155 67.57 18.97 -52.80
C GLU A 155 68.83 19.85 -52.98
N GLU A 156 69.59 20.10 -51.91
CA GLU A 156 70.85 20.88 -51.96
C GLU A 156 71.92 20.19 -52.82
N LEU A 157 72.03 18.86 -52.72
CA LEU A 157 72.94 18.09 -53.57
C LEU A 157 72.54 18.16 -55.05
N ALA A 158 71.24 18.14 -55.34
CA ALA A 158 70.72 18.29 -56.70
C ALA A 158 71.07 19.66 -57.29
N ALA A 159 70.83 20.72 -56.51
CA ALA A 159 71.07 22.09 -56.92
C ALA A 159 72.55 22.40 -57.16
N SER A 160 73.46 21.72 -56.44
CA SER A 160 74.91 21.85 -56.63
C SER A 160 75.49 20.97 -57.75
N SER A 161 74.71 20.05 -58.31
CA SER A 161 75.17 19.04 -59.29
C SER A 161 74.67 19.34 -60.71
N GLU A 162 75.02 20.50 -61.27
CA GLU A 162 74.63 20.91 -62.64
C GLU A 162 75.05 19.94 -63.75
N GLN A 163 76.03 19.06 -63.48
CA GLN A 163 76.53 18.10 -64.47
C GLN A 163 75.56 16.94 -64.75
N ILE A 164 74.51 16.75 -63.94
CA ILE A 164 73.56 15.63 -64.08
C ILE A 164 72.25 16.15 -64.66
N ALA A 165 72.13 16.10 -65.98
CA ALA A 165 70.92 16.52 -66.68
C ALA A 165 69.69 15.73 -66.17
N GLY A 166 68.67 16.47 -65.72
CA GLY A 166 67.39 15.89 -65.26
C GLY A 166 67.34 15.45 -63.79
N LEU A 167 68.44 15.51 -63.03
CA LEU A 167 68.44 15.16 -61.61
C LEU A 167 67.50 16.05 -60.78
N GLU A 168 67.58 17.37 -60.99
CA GLU A 168 66.71 18.33 -60.32
C GLU A 168 65.22 18.05 -60.61
N THR A 169 64.89 17.76 -61.88
CA THR A 169 63.52 17.40 -62.28
C THR A 169 63.06 16.12 -61.59
N ALA A 170 63.91 15.10 -61.51
CA ALA A 170 63.58 13.84 -60.83
C ALA A 170 63.33 14.05 -59.33
N ILE A 171 64.12 14.89 -58.67
CA ILE A 171 63.96 15.21 -57.24
C ILE A 171 62.69 16.03 -57.00
N LEU A 172 62.37 17.00 -57.87
CA LEU A 172 61.09 17.70 -57.80
C LEU A 172 59.89 16.76 -57.99
N GLN A 173 60.03 15.75 -58.86
CA GLN A 173 59.00 14.71 -59.01
C GLN A 173 58.89 13.84 -57.74
N LEU A 174 59.99 13.45 -57.09
CA LEU A 174 59.96 12.75 -55.80
C LEU A 174 59.16 13.55 -54.77
N ARG A 175 59.52 14.83 -54.58
CA ARG A 175 58.86 15.72 -53.61
C ARG A 175 57.38 15.92 -53.91
N ARG A 176 57.00 15.94 -55.19
CA ARG A 176 55.58 16.00 -55.60
C ARG A 176 54.83 14.74 -55.21
N ARG A 177 55.36 13.55 -55.53
CA ARG A 177 54.71 12.27 -55.22
C ARG A 177 54.67 11.99 -53.72
N GLU A 178 55.72 12.37 -53.00
CA GLU A 178 55.76 12.35 -51.54
C GLU A 178 54.62 13.20 -50.94
N LYS A 179 54.45 14.45 -51.40
CA LYS A 179 53.36 15.31 -50.94
C LYS A 179 51.99 14.77 -51.31
N ASP A 180 51.84 14.16 -52.49
CA ASP A 180 50.60 13.47 -52.88
C ASP A 180 50.29 12.31 -51.92
N TYR A 181 51.30 11.53 -51.52
CA TYR A 181 51.14 10.48 -50.50
C TYR A 181 50.72 11.07 -49.15
N LEU A 182 51.42 12.09 -48.65
CA LEU A 182 51.10 12.69 -47.34
C LEU A 182 49.69 13.28 -47.28
N LEU A 183 49.16 13.76 -48.41
CA LEU A 183 47.80 14.28 -48.50
C LEU A 183 46.72 13.19 -48.61
N ARG A 184 47.01 12.10 -49.31
CA ARG A 184 45.99 11.09 -49.71
C ARG A 184 46.13 9.73 -49.03
N GLY A 185 47.32 9.39 -48.55
CA GLY A 185 47.66 8.10 -47.94
C GLY A 185 47.61 6.91 -48.92
N ASP A 186 47.64 7.15 -50.24
CA ASP A 186 47.48 6.11 -51.26
C ASP A 186 48.82 5.46 -51.63
N ASP A 187 48.88 4.14 -51.50
CA ASP A 187 50.05 3.30 -51.81
C ASP A 187 50.51 3.43 -53.29
N ALA A 188 49.65 3.87 -54.20
CA ALA A 188 50.04 4.15 -55.58
C ALA A 188 51.15 5.20 -55.66
N TYR A 189 51.16 6.20 -54.77
CA TYR A 189 52.22 7.21 -54.73
C TYR A 189 53.54 6.65 -54.18
N VAL A 190 53.47 5.67 -53.28
CA VAL A 190 54.67 4.97 -52.77
C VAL A 190 55.38 4.26 -53.93
N ALA A 191 54.64 3.52 -54.75
CA ALA A 191 55.19 2.85 -55.92
C ALA A 191 55.80 3.85 -56.93
N MET A 192 55.16 5.01 -57.13
CA MET A 192 55.70 6.06 -57.99
C MET A 192 57.00 6.67 -57.44
N VAL A 193 57.10 6.89 -56.12
CA VAL A 193 58.34 7.37 -55.48
C VAL A 193 59.46 6.34 -55.67
N ASP A 194 59.18 5.05 -55.44
CA ASP A 194 60.15 3.97 -55.62
C ASP A 194 60.66 3.88 -57.06
N GLU A 195 59.76 4.02 -58.04
CA GLU A 195 60.11 4.04 -59.46
C GLU A 195 61.02 5.23 -59.81
N ILE A 196 60.72 6.43 -59.30
CA ILE A 196 61.55 7.61 -59.52
C ILE A 196 62.90 7.44 -58.83
N LEU A 197 62.97 6.90 -57.61
CA LEU A 197 64.23 6.61 -56.92
C LEU A 197 65.10 5.65 -57.71
N ALA A 198 64.53 4.57 -58.23
CA ALA A 198 65.25 3.59 -59.05
C ALA A 198 65.80 4.21 -60.34
N ARG A 199 64.98 4.99 -61.06
CA ARG A 199 65.42 5.70 -62.27
C ARG A 199 66.52 6.72 -61.97
N THR A 200 66.38 7.48 -60.88
CA THR A 200 67.36 8.51 -60.49
C THR A 200 68.68 7.86 -60.08
N ALA A 201 68.65 6.72 -59.39
CA ALA A 201 69.84 5.96 -59.06
C ALA A 201 70.56 5.40 -60.31
N ALA A 202 69.81 4.96 -61.33
CA ALA A 202 70.39 4.53 -62.60
C ALA A 202 71.05 5.70 -63.36
N LEU A 203 70.39 6.87 -63.42
CA LEU A 203 70.97 8.09 -64.00
C LEU A 203 72.27 8.50 -63.30
N ALA A 204 72.31 8.44 -61.96
CA ALA A 204 73.51 8.74 -61.18
C ALA A 204 74.66 7.75 -61.45
N ALA A 205 74.36 6.49 -61.79
CA ALA A 205 75.37 5.49 -62.11
C ALA A 205 76.03 5.75 -63.47
N GLU A 206 75.29 6.29 -64.44
CA GLU A 206 75.78 6.59 -65.80
C GLU A 206 76.35 8.00 -65.96
N ALA A 207 76.08 8.90 -65.00
CA ALA A 207 76.51 10.29 -65.06
C ALA A 207 78.06 10.44 -65.01
N PRO A 208 78.65 11.45 -65.67
CA PRO A 208 80.08 11.73 -65.66
C PRO A 208 80.51 12.44 -64.36
N LEU A 209 80.33 11.77 -63.22
CA LEU A 209 80.67 12.25 -61.87
C LEU A 209 81.99 11.65 -61.38
N ALA A 210 82.69 12.38 -60.52
CA ALA A 210 83.77 11.79 -59.74
C ALA A 210 83.20 10.74 -58.77
N GLU A 211 83.95 9.66 -58.53
CA GLU A 211 83.47 8.55 -57.66
C GLU A 211 83.00 8.99 -56.26
N PRO A 212 83.68 9.92 -55.56
CA PRO A 212 83.20 10.42 -54.27
C PRO A 212 81.79 11.04 -54.35
N ASP A 213 81.52 11.85 -55.38
CA ASP A 213 80.25 12.54 -55.57
C ASP A 213 79.14 11.56 -55.98
N ARG A 214 79.49 10.57 -56.82
CA ARG A 214 78.59 9.49 -57.24
C ARG A 214 78.12 8.67 -56.04
N GLU A 215 79.03 8.27 -55.17
CA GLU A 215 78.70 7.50 -53.98
C GLU A 215 77.93 8.35 -52.94
N ALA A 216 78.25 9.63 -52.81
CA ALA A 216 77.49 10.57 -51.99
C ALA A 216 76.03 10.67 -52.46
N LEU A 217 75.78 10.85 -53.76
CA LEU A 217 74.43 10.92 -54.32
C LEU A 217 73.65 9.61 -54.12
N LYS A 218 74.27 8.45 -54.40
CA LYS A 218 73.63 7.15 -54.15
C LYS A 218 73.30 6.95 -52.68
N ALA A 219 74.18 7.36 -51.77
CA ALA A 219 73.93 7.27 -50.33
C ALA A 219 72.74 8.14 -49.90
N ARG A 220 72.63 9.38 -50.43
CA ARG A 220 71.50 10.28 -50.15
C ARG A 220 70.18 9.75 -50.72
N LEU A 221 70.17 9.21 -51.93
CA LEU A 221 68.97 8.58 -52.51
C LEU A 221 68.50 7.37 -51.69
N ARG A 222 69.43 6.52 -51.22
CA ARG A 222 69.12 5.40 -50.33
C ARG A 222 68.59 5.86 -48.98
N ALA A 223 69.18 6.91 -48.40
CA ALA A 223 68.72 7.49 -47.15
C ALA A 223 67.30 8.03 -47.29
N TYR A 224 67.03 8.78 -48.37
CA TYR A 224 65.69 9.32 -48.67
C TYR A 224 64.64 8.22 -48.78
N GLY A 225 64.91 7.17 -49.58
CA GLY A 225 63.99 6.05 -49.72
C GLY A 225 63.73 5.32 -48.40
N ARG A 226 64.78 5.03 -47.62
CA ARG A 226 64.66 4.40 -46.31
C ARG A 226 63.78 5.23 -45.35
N ASP A 227 64.05 6.53 -45.26
CA ASP A 227 63.36 7.41 -44.32
C ASP A 227 61.89 7.64 -44.75
N PHE A 228 61.62 7.69 -46.05
CA PHE A 228 60.25 7.72 -46.60
C PHE A 228 59.47 6.43 -46.27
N HIS A 229 60.07 5.25 -46.49
CA HIS A 229 59.44 3.97 -46.15
C HIS A 229 59.20 3.82 -44.64
N ALA A 230 60.10 4.33 -43.80
CA ALA A 230 59.90 4.34 -42.35
C ALA A 230 58.68 5.18 -41.94
N LEU A 231 58.41 6.30 -42.62
CA LEU A 231 57.19 7.09 -42.41
C LEU A 231 55.93 6.34 -42.83
N ILE A 232 55.96 5.70 -44.01
CA ILE A 232 54.83 4.90 -44.52
C ILE A 232 54.51 3.74 -43.58
N GLU A 233 55.52 3.04 -43.08
CA GLU A 233 55.33 1.95 -42.13
C GLU A 233 54.66 2.43 -40.84
N GLN A 234 55.06 3.60 -40.33
CA GLN A 234 54.39 4.21 -39.18
C GLN A 234 52.96 4.64 -39.51
N ASP A 235 52.69 5.20 -40.69
CA ASP A 235 51.32 5.56 -41.09
C ASP A 235 50.40 4.35 -41.17
N ARG A 236 50.87 3.23 -41.74
CA ARG A 236 50.13 1.96 -41.74
C ARG A 236 49.90 1.44 -40.33
N ARG A 237 50.89 1.51 -39.45
CA ARG A 237 50.76 1.11 -38.04
C ARG A 237 49.71 1.95 -37.31
N ILE A 238 49.73 3.27 -37.48
CA ILE A 238 48.74 4.19 -36.90
C ILE A 238 47.35 3.88 -37.43
N GLY A 239 47.18 3.65 -38.74
CA GLY A 239 45.92 3.27 -39.34
C GLY A 239 45.36 1.97 -38.77
N GLY A 240 46.18 0.91 -38.68
CA GLY A 240 45.80 -0.37 -38.11
C GLY A 240 45.41 -0.29 -36.63
N LEU A 241 46.18 0.44 -35.83
CA LEU A 241 45.86 0.68 -34.42
C LEU A 241 44.55 1.47 -34.25
N THR A 242 44.33 2.47 -35.11
CA THR A 242 43.10 3.29 -35.10
C THR A 242 41.87 2.44 -35.40
N GLY A 243 41.91 1.61 -36.44
CA GLY A 243 40.79 0.72 -36.78
C GLY A 243 40.47 -0.29 -35.67
N ALA A 244 41.49 -0.90 -35.07
CA ALA A 244 41.30 -1.85 -33.97
C ALA A 244 40.76 -1.18 -32.69
N MET A 245 41.17 0.06 -32.41
CA MET A 245 40.64 0.86 -31.31
C MET A 245 39.17 1.24 -31.54
N GLU A 246 38.79 1.61 -32.77
CA GLU A 246 37.40 1.96 -33.10
C GLU A 246 36.46 0.75 -32.97
N GLN A 247 36.91 -0.45 -33.33
CA GLN A 247 36.15 -1.68 -33.08
C GLN A 247 35.89 -1.92 -31.58
N ALA A 248 36.90 -1.69 -30.72
CA ALA A 248 36.72 -1.81 -29.27
C ALA A 248 35.70 -0.78 -28.73
N ALA A 249 35.79 0.48 -29.19
CA ALA A 249 34.87 1.54 -28.79
C ALA A 249 33.43 1.34 -29.29
N GLY A 250 33.27 0.69 -30.45
CA GLY A 250 31.97 0.37 -31.05
C GLY A 250 31.18 -0.69 -30.27
N ARG A 251 31.86 -1.51 -29.47
CA ARG A 251 31.22 -2.55 -28.62
C ARG A 251 30.65 -2.00 -27.32
N ILE A 252 31.13 -0.85 -26.84
CA ILE A 252 30.73 -0.30 -25.53
C ILE A 252 29.27 0.21 -25.57
N THR A 253 28.88 0.95 -26.60
CA THR A 253 27.52 1.51 -26.72
C THR A 253 26.41 0.45 -26.68
N PRO A 254 26.41 -0.60 -27.52
CA PRO A 254 25.33 -1.60 -27.50
C PRO A 254 25.26 -2.38 -26.19
N MET A 255 26.38 -2.51 -25.48
CA MET A 255 26.41 -3.14 -24.17
C MET A 255 25.70 -2.32 -23.10
N VAL A 256 25.92 -1.00 -23.08
CA VAL A 256 25.24 -0.09 -22.16
C VAL A 256 23.74 -0.06 -22.45
N GLU A 257 23.36 0.01 -23.73
CA GLU A 257 21.96 -0.04 -24.16
C GLU A 257 21.29 -1.36 -23.78
N ALA A 258 21.92 -2.52 -24.04
CA ALA A 258 21.38 -3.83 -23.68
C ALA A 258 21.18 -3.96 -22.16
N ASN A 259 22.11 -3.43 -21.37
CA ASN A 259 22.01 -3.42 -19.92
C ASN A 259 20.84 -2.56 -19.41
N LEU A 260 20.60 -1.40 -20.05
CA LEU A 260 19.45 -0.53 -19.76
C LEU A 260 18.12 -1.17 -20.16
N VAL A 261 18.05 -1.82 -21.33
CA VAL A 261 16.84 -2.49 -21.81
C VAL A 261 16.43 -3.62 -20.87
N GLU A 262 17.38 -4.43 -20.40
CA GLU A 262 17.07 -5.51 -19.46
C GLU A 262 16.63 -4.95 -18.10
N ALA A 263 17.23 -3.86 -17.63
CA ALA A 263 16.77 -3.16 -16.43
C ALA A 263 15.33 -2.66 -16.58
N GLY A 264 15.00 -2.09 -17.74
CA GLY A 264 13.67 -1.58 -18.06
C GLY A 264 12.64 -2.70 -18.08
N ARG A 265 13.00 -3.83 -18.71
CA ARG A 265 12.15 -5.02 -18.77
C ARG A 265 11.83 -5.57 -17.38
N LEU A 266 12.82 -5.67 -16.50
CA LEU A 266 12.63 -6.11 -15.11
C LEU A 266 11.73 -5.15 -14.31
N MET A 267 11.87 -3.84 -14.56
CA MET A 267 11.06 -2.81 -13.92
C MET A 267 9.60 -2.86 -14.39
N ASP A 268 9.39 -3.03 -15.71
CA ASP A 268 8.07 -3.18 -16.30
C ASP A 268 7.37 -4.44 -15.81
N GLU A 269 8.08 -5.56 -15.72
CA GLU A 269 7.57 -6.85 -15.21
C GLU A 269 7.13 -6.73 -13.74
N MET A 270 7.95 -6.07 -12.89
CA MET A 270 7.62 -5.81 -11.48
C MET A 270 6.46 -4.82 -11.33
N THR A 271 6.43 -3.75 -12.13
CA THR A 271 5.35 -2.76 -12.13
C THR A 271 4.02 -3.41 -12.53
N ALA A 272 4.04 -4.28 -13.55
CA ALA A 272 2.88 -5.07 -13.96
C ALA A 272 2.43 -6.04 -12.86
N ALA A 273 3.36 -6.74 -12.20
CA ALA A 273 3.06 -7.61 -11.06
C ALA A 273 2.44 -6.83 -9.89
N ILE A 274 2.92 -5.61 -9.61
CA ILE A 274 2.36 -4.73 -8.58
C ILE A 274 0.96 -4.24 -8.97
N ALA A 275 0.75 -3.81 -10.21
CA ALA A 275 -0.57 -3.41 -10.70
C ALA A 275 -1.59 -4.56 -10.58
N GLN A 276 -1.16 -5.78 -10.90
CA GLN A 276 -2.00 -6.97 -10.74
C GLN A 276 -2.31 -7.27 -9.26
N ARG A 277 -1.32 -7.17 -8.37
CA ARG A 277 -1.51 -7.32 -6.91
C ARG A 277 -2.42 -6.22 -6.36
N ALA A 278 -2.28 -4.98 -6.81
CA ALA A 278 -3.14 -3.85 -6.44
C ALA A 278 -4.60 -4.08 -6.86
N SER A 279 -4.85 -4.57 -8.07
CA SER A 279 -6.20 -4.89 -8.54
C SER A 279 -6.88 -6.01 -7.73
N THR A 280 -6.09 -7.00 -7.29
CA THR A 280 -6.58 -8.11 -6.46
C THR A 280 -6.91 -7.62 -5.05
N ARG A 281 -6.08 -6.73 -4.49
CA ARG A 281 -6.35 -6.05 -3.21
C ARG A 281 -7.60 -5.18 -3.25
N ALA A 282 -7.78 -4.39 -4.31
CA ALA A 282 -8.98 -3.58 -4.48
C ALA A 282 -10.26 -4.44 -4.44
N ARG A 283 -10.23 -5.62 -5.06
CA ARG A 283 -11.34 -6.59 -4.99
C ARG A 283 -11.54 -7.16 -3.59
N VAL A 284 -10.46 -7.55 -2.88
CA VAL A 284 -10.57 -8.05 -1.50
C VAL A 284 -11.12 -6.97 -0.57
N ASN A 285 -10.64 -5.73 -0.66
CA ASN A 285 -11.13 -4.60 0.14
C ASN A 285 -12.60 -4.29 -0.16
N LEU A 286 -13.02 -4.37 -1.43
CA LEU A 286 -14.44 -4.25 -1.80
C LEU A 286 -15.28 -5.35 -1.17
N MET A 287 -14.82 -6.61 -1.20
CA MET A 287 -15.52 -7.74 -0.57
C MET A 287 -15.63 -7.58 0.95
N ILE A 288 -14.59 -7.09 1.60
CA ILE A 288 -14.61 -6.79 3.05
C ILE A 288 -15.57 -5.63 3.34
N ALA A 289 -15.54 -4.55 2.55
CA ALA A 289 -16.46 -3.42 2.72
C ALA A 289 -17.93 -3.84 2.51
N LEU A 290 -18.21 -4.65 1.49
CA LEU A 290 -19.53 -5.26 1.25
C LEU A 290 -19.94 -6.16 2.43
N GLY A 291 -19.05 -7.01 2.91
CA GLY A 291 -19.29 -7.89 4.06
C GLY A 291 -19.57 -7.11 5.34
N ALA A 292 -18.80 -6.06 5.63
CA ALA A 292 -19.00 -5.18 6.78
C ALA A 292 -20.33 -4.42 6.68
N THR A 293 -20.69 -3.94 5.48
CA THR A 293 -21.98 -3.27 5.23
C THR A 293 -23.15 -4.21 5.45
N LEU A 294 -23.06 -5.44 4.92
CA LEU A 294 -24.08 -6.46 5.11
C LEU A 294 -24.21 -6.85 6.59
N LEU A 295 -23.09 -7.04 7.28
CA LEU A 295 -23.07 -7.37 8.70
C LEU A 295 -23.68 -6.23 9.54
N GLY A 296 -23.35 -4.98 9.22
CA GLY A 296 -23.95 -3.79 9.83
C GLY A 296 -25.47 -3.73 9.60
N ALA A 297 -25.93 -4.03 8.39
CA ALA A 297 -27.36 -4.11 8.08
C ALA A 297 -28.06 -5.22 8.90
N VAL A 298 -27.44 -6.40 9.03
CA VAL A 298 -27.94 -7.50 9.86
C VAL A 298 -28.02 -7.09 11.32
N PHE A 299 -26.99 -6.44 11.87
CA PHE A 299 -27.02 -5.92 13.24
C PHE A 299 -28.08 -4.84 13.43
N ALA A 300 -28.25 -3.91 12.49
CA ALA A 300 -29.29 -2.88 12.55
C ALA A 300 -30.69 -3.50 12.58
N VAL A 301 -30.96 -4.50 11.73
CA VAL A 301 -32.22 -5.26 11.74
C VAL A 301 -32.39 -6.04 13.05
N MET A 302 -31.33 -6.63 13.59
CA MET A 302 -31.37 -7.36 14.86
C MET A 302 -31.67 -6.44 16.05
N ILE A 303 -30.98 -5.31 16.16
CA ILE A 303 -31.19 -4.31 17.22
C ILE A 303 -32.59 -3.73 17.13
N THR A 304 -33.03 -3.37 15.91
CA THR A 304 -34.37 -2.81 15.70
C THR A 304 -35.47 -3.80 16.10
N SER A 305 -35.33 -5.06 15.69
CA SER A 305 -36.35 -6.09 15.96
C SER A 305 -36.37 -6.57 17.41
N ARG A 306 -35.21 -6.69 18.07
CA ARG A 306 -35.11 -7.27 19.42
C ARG A 306 -35.04 -6.26 20.56
N ILE A 307 -34.67 -5.01 20.29
CA ILE A 307 -34.55 -3.98 21.32
C ILE A 307 -35.56 -2.87 21.05
N VAL A 308 -35.44 -2.18 19.92
CA VAL A 308 -36.22 -0.95 19.64
C VAL A 308 -37.73 -1.24 19.60
N ARG A 309 -38.17 -2.28 18.87
CA ARG A 309 -39.60 -2.62 18.76
C ARG A 309 -40.22 -2.98 20.11
N PRO A 310 -39.66 -3.91 20.92
CA PRO A 310 -40.18 -4.19 22.25
C PRO A 310 -40.20 -2.97 23.18
N VAL A 311 -39.12 -2.18 23.22
CA VAL A 311 -39.06 -0.95 24.02
C VAL A 311 -40.15 0.03 23.62
N ARG A 312 -40.37 0.22 22.32
CA ARG A 312 -41.43 1.08 21.80
C ARG A 312 -42.82 0.58 22.21
N LYS A 313 -43.08 -0.73 22.18
CA LYS A 313 -44.36 -1.30 22.68
C LYS A 313 -44.57 -1.04 24.17
N VAL A 314 -43.52 -1.15 24.98
CA VAL A 314 -43.58 -0.81 26.41
C VAL A 314 -43.88 0.68 26.59
N ALA A 315 -43.22 1.56 25.84
CA ALA A 315 -43.46 2.99 25.89
C ALA A 315 -44.89 3.36 25.44
N GLU A 316 -45.38 2.76 24.35
CA GLU A 316 -46.75 2.96 23.85
C GLU A 316 -47.80 2.48 24.86
N LEU A 317 -47.59 1.33 25.51
CA LEU A 317 -48.50 0.87 26.56
C LEU A 317 -48.48 1.79 27.78
N LEU A 318 -47.29 2.28 28.17
CA LEU A 318 -47.15 3.22 29.28
C LEU A 318 -47.83 4.56 28.99
N ASP A 319 -47.69 5.09 27.78
CA ASP A 319 -48.37 6.32 27.35
C ASP A 319 -49.89 6.14 27.38
N ARG A 320 -50.41 5.03 26.85
CA ARG A 320 -51.83 4.69 26.92
C ARG A 320 -52.34 4.46 28.33
N LEU A 321 -51.49 4.03 29.26
CA LEU A 321 -51.84 3.96 30.69
C LEU A 321 -52.01 5.32 31.33
N THR A 322 -51.57 6.43 30.72
CA THR A 322 -51.84 7.76 31.27
C THR A 322 -53.27 8.22 30.97
N THR A 323 -53.81 7.84 29.80
CA THR A 323 -55.12 8.30 29.31
C THR A 323 -56.23 7.25 29.41
N GLU A 324 -55.92 5.96 29.32
CA GLU A 324 -56.89 4.86 29.22
C GLU A 324 -56.66 3.76 30.28
N THR A 325 -57.57 2.78 30.34
CA THR A 325 -57.37 1.50 31.05
C THR A 325 -57.20 0.36 30.03
N PRO A 326 -56.04 0.23 29.39
CA PRO A 326 -55.82 -0.73 28.33
C PRO A 326 -55.94 -2.19 28.83
N ARG A 327 -56.65 -3.03 28.07
CA ARG A 327 -56.77 -4.48 28.32
C ARG A 327 -55.63 -5.29 27.71
N GLU A 328 -54.82 -4.68 26.86
CA GLU A 328 -53.69 -5.33 26.22
C GLU A 328 -52.56 -5.60 27.22
N ARG A 329 -51.86 -6.72 27.05
CA ARG A 329 -50.67 -7.09 27.84
C ARG A 329 -49.53 -7.34 26.88
N ILE A 330 -48.32 -6.96 27.29
CA ILE A 330 -47.12 -7.25 26.50
C ILE A 330 -46.75 -8.71 26.75
N PRO A 331 -46.54 -9.54 25.72
CA PRO A 331 -46.12 -10.93 25.91
C PRO A 331 -44.79 -11.00 26.67
N THR A 332 -44.76 -11.76 27.76
CA THR A 332 -43.54 -12.01 28.55
C THR A 332 -43.09 -13.47 28.44
N VAL A 333 -41.79 -13.71 28.54
CA VAL A 333 -41.20 -15.06 28.44
C VAL A 333 -40.70 -15.52 29.83
N PRO A 334 -41.31 -16.55 30.45
CA PRO A 334 -40.91 -17.01 31.78
C PRO A 334 -39.41 -17.40 31.84
N GLY A 335 -38.65 -16.74 32.72
CA GLY A 335 -37.24 -17.03 32.97
C GLY A 335 -36.25 -16.33 32.01
N ALA A 336 -36.69 -15.37 31.20
CA ALA A 336 -35.77 -14.55 30.42
C ALA A 336 -34.89 -13.67 31.34
N ARG A 337 -33.59 -13.56 31.03
CA ARG A 337 -32.65 -12.66 31.73
C ARG A 337 -32.59 -11.26 31.10
N ASP A 338 -33.54 -10.94 30.23
CA ASP A 338 -33.57 -9.72 29.43
C ASP A 338 -34.23 -8.60 30.23
N GLU A 339 -33.59 -7.43 30.29
CA GLU A 339 -34.09 -6.27 31.00
C GLU A 339 -35.43 -5.76 30.41
N ILE A 340 -35.69 -5.95 29.11
CA ILE A 340 -36.97 -5.55 28.50
C ILE A 340 -38.12 -6.45 28.94
N ASP A 341 -37.89 -7.75 29.08
CA ASP A 341 -38.92 -8.70 29.52
C ASP A 341 -39.30 -8.46 30.99
N ALA A 342 -38.31 -8.15 31.83
CA ALA A 342 -38.55 -7.74 33.23
C ALA A 342 -39.38 -6.44 33.31
N MET A 343 -39.10 -5.46 32.44
CA MET A 343 -39.86 -4.23 32.35
C MET A 343 -41.29 -4.47 31.85
N ALA A 344 -41.47 -5.32 30.83
CA ALA A 344 -42.78 -5.70 30.32
C ALA A 344 -43.64 -6.42 31.38
N ALA A 345 -43.04 -7.32 32.16
CA ALA A 345 -43.71 -7.99 33.28
C ALA A 345 -44.15 -6.99 34.36
N SER A 346 -43.26 -6.07 34.73
CA SER A 346 -43.57 -5.04 35.73
C SER A 346 -44.69 -4.09 35.24
N LEU A 347 -44.67 -3.72 33.96
CA LEU A 347 -45.71 -2.87 33.37
C LEU A 347 -47.07 -3.58 33.28
N ASN A 348 -47.10 -4.87 32.93
CA ASN A 348 -48.33 -5.66 32.95
C ASN A 348 -48.97 -5.68 34.34
N THR A 349 -48.17 -5.91 35.39
CA THR A 349 -48.61 -5.84 36.78
C THR A 349 -49.18 -4.46 37.13
N LEU A 350 -48.55 -3.38 36.66
CA LEU A 350 -49.06 -2.01 36.85
C LEU A 350 -50.42 -1.80 36.16
N VAL A 351 -50.62 -2.37 34.96
CA VAL A 351 -51.91 -2.31 34.25
C VAL A 351 -52.98 -3.04 35.03
N ASP A 352 -52.67 -4.21 35.59
CA ASP A 352 -53.58 -4.99 36.43
C ASP A 352 -53.99 -4.22 37.70
N HIS A 353 -53.01 -3.58 38.36
CA HIS A 353 -53.28 -2.72 39.52
C HIS A 353 -54.18 -1.53 39.16
N LYS A 354 -53.91 -0.83 38.04
CA LYS A 354 -54.75 0.29 37.60
C LYS A 354 -56.18 -0.17 37.28
N ALA A 355 -56.34 -1.29 36.58
CA ALA A 355 -57.65 -1.83 36.24
C ALA A 355 -58.46 -2.18 37.49
N THR A 356 -57.81 -2.82 38.47
CA THR A 356 -58.40 -3.16 39.77
C THR A 356 -58.81 -1.89 40.53
N PHE A 357 -57.94 -0.88 40.58
CA PHE A 357 -58.24 0.38 41.24
C PHE A 357 -59.41 1.13 40.60
N VAL A 358 -59.49 1.21 39.27
CA VAL A 358 -60.60 1.86 38.57
C VAL A 358 -61.92 1.11 38.80
N ALA A 359 -61.90 -0.23 38.83
CA ALA A 359 -63.07 -1.04 39.13
C ALA A 359 -63.58 -0.81 40.56
N TRP A 360 -62.65 -0.77 41.53
CA TRP A 360 -62.94 -0.45 42.93
C TRP A 360 -63.50 0.97 43.07
N TRP A 361 -62.84 1.97 42.47
CA TRP A 361 -63.29 3.36 42.51
C TRP A 361 -64.71 3.53 41.93
N ARG A 362 -65.01 2.88 40.80
CA ARG A 362 -66.36 2.90 40.20
C ARG A 362 -67.41 2.23 41.08
N ALA A 363 -67.06 1.20 41.85
CA ALA A 363 -67.98 0.58 42.80
C ALA A 363 -68.25 1.52 43.99
N ALA A 364 -67.19 2.10 44.57
CA ALA A 364 -67.30 3.07 45.66
C ALA A 364 -68.11 4.32 45.27
N MET A 365 -67.90 4.85 44.06
CA MET A 365 -68.69 5.97 43.54
C MET A 365 -70.16 5.62 43.33
N ARG A 366 -70.48 4.42 42.81
CA ARG A 366 -71.87 3.98 42.65
C ARG A 366 -72.59 3.86 43.98
N GLU A 367 -71.91 3.33 45.00
CA GLU A 367 -72.43 3.29 46.37
C GLU A 367 -72.67 4.69 46.93
N ALA A 368 -71.72 5.62 46.78
CA ALA A 368 -71.86 6.99 47.26
C ALA A 368 -72.99 7.76 46.56
N VAL A 369 -73.17 7.55 45.24
CA VAL A 369 -74.27 8.13 44.47
C VAL A 369 -75.60 7.52 44.91
N ALA A 370 -75.69 6.19 45.06
CA ALA A 370 -76.92 5.53 45.53
C ALA A 370 -77.32 5.97 46.95
N LEU A 371 -76.33 6.23 47.83
CA LEU A 371 -76.57 6.78 49.17
C LEU A 371 -77.11 8.21 49.11
N ARG A 372 -76.56 9.05 48.24
CA ARG A 372 -77.03 10.42 48.03
C ARG A 372 -78.45 10.43 47.46
N ASP A 373 -78.72 9.60 46.47
CA ASP A 373 -80.01 9.54 45.79
C ASP A 373 -81.11 8.98 46.74
N LEU A 374 -80.75 8.10 47.68
CA LEU A 374 -81.62 7.69 48.79
C LEU A 374 -81.96 8.85 49.74
N HIS A 375 -80.98 9.70 50.07
CA HIS A 375 -81.22 10.88 50.93
C HIS A 375 -82.01 12.00 50.24
N ALA A 376 -82.06 12.02 48.91
CA ALA A 376 -82.76 13.03 48.12
C ALA A 376 -84.18 12.62 47.67
N ALA A 377 -84.63 11.40 47.99
CA ALA A 377 -85.93 10.88 47.56
C ALA A 377 -87.07 11.34 48.50
N ASP A 378 -87.97 12.19 48.01
CA ASP A 378 -89.09 12.74 48.78
C ASP A 378 -90.37 11.88 48.75
N ALA A 379 -90.52 11.00 47.74
CA ALA A 379 -91.69 10.13 47.58
C ALA A 379 -91.42 8.68 48.05
N THR A 380 -92.39 8.05 48.71
CA THR A 380 -92.25 6.71 49.30
C THR A 380 -91.85 5.63 48.28
N SER A 381 -92.32 5.73 47.03
CA SER A 381 -91.96 4.83 45.94
C SER A 381 -90.54 5.05 45.41
N GLU A 382 -90.04 6.28 45.41
CA GLU A 382 -88.67 6.63 44.98
C GLU A 382 -87.65 6.21 46.04
N CYS A 383 -87.99 6.37 47.32
CA CYS A 383 -87.18 5.92 48.44
C CYS A 383 -87.00 4.39 48.43
N ALA A 384 -88.05 3.62 48.15
CA ALA A 384 -87.96 2.16 48.02
C ALA A 384 -87.04 1.72 46.86
N ARG A 385 -87.09 2.41 45.71
CA ARG A 385 -86.21 2.12 44.56
C ARG A 385 -84.74 2.47 44.87
N ALA A 386 -84.49 3.64 45.44
CA ALA A 386 -83.14 4.05 45.84
C ALA A 386 -82.54 3.14 46.91
N ALA A 387 -83.36 2.62 47.84
CA ALA A 387 -82.93 1.66 48.84
C ALA A 387 -82.51 0.32 48.23
N LEU A 388 -83.24 -0.15 47.20
CA LEU A 388 -82.88 -1.36 46.45
C LEU A 388 -81.56 -1.16 45.68
N GLU A 389 -81.39 -0.01 45.02
CA GLU A 389 -80.17 0.33 44.29
C GLU A 389 -78.96 0.43 45.24
N LEU A 390 -79.09 1.11 46.38
CA LEU A 390 -78.04 1.15 47.41
C LEU A 390 -77.69 -0.27 47.89
N ARG A 391 -78.70 -1.10 48.17
CA ARG A 391 -78.46 -2.49 48.61
C ARG A 391 -77.67 -3.28 47.56
N SER A 392 -78.02 -3.15 46.28
CA SER A 392 -77.28 -3.80 45.19
C SER A 392 -75.84 -3.28 45.05
N ALA A 393 -75.62 -1.98 45.25
CA ALA A 393 -74.29 -1.37 45.20
C ALA A 393 -73.40 -1.81 46.37
N VAL A 394 -73.98 -1.91 47.58
CA VAL A 394 -73.29 -2.43 48.77
C VAL A 394 -72.95 -3.90 48.61
N VAL A 395 -73.88 -4.74 48.11
CA VAL A 395 -73.61 -6.16 47.82
C VAL A 395 -72.46 -6.31 46.82
N ALA A 396 -72.48 -5.55 45.71
CA ALA A 396 -71.41 -5.59 44.72
C ALA A 396 -70.04 -5.14 45.29
N ARG A 397 -70.03 -4.27 46.30
CA ARG A 397 -68.81 -3.88 47.01
C ARG A 397 -68.33 -4.95 47.98
N LEU A 398 -69.24 -5.62 48.68
CA LEU A 398 -68.92 -6.75 49.56
C LEU A 398 -68.30 -7.89 48.75
N GLU A 399 -68.85 -8.22 47.59
CA GLU A 399 -68.27 -9.20 46.65
C GLU A 399 -66.84 -8.84 46.25
N GLN A 400 -66.55 -7.56 45.98
CA GLN A 400 -65.18 -7.11 45.67
C GLN A 400 -64.20 -7.23 46.85
N ILE A 401 -64.68 -7.02 48.08
CA ILE A 401 -63.89 -7.17 49.30
C ILE A 401 -63.60 -8.65 49.54
N GLU A 402 -64.58 -9.53 49.36
CA GLU A 402 -64.41 -10.98 49.46
C GLU A 402 -63.42 -11.49 48.42
N ASP A 403 -63.53 -11.05 47.17
CA ASP A 403 -62.56 -11.34 46.11
C ASP A 403 -61.14 -10.86 46.45
N ALA A 404 -61.02 -9.68 47.08
CA ALA A 404 -59.72 -9.18 47.53
C ALA A 404 -59.15 -10.01 48.68
N CYS A 405 -60.00 -10.42 49.63
CA CYS A 405 -59.64 -11.30 50.74
C CYS A 405 -59.19 -12.68 50.24
N ALA A 406 -59.91 -13.27 49.29
CA ALA A 406 -59.54 -14.53 48.65
C ALA A 406 -58.17 -14.43 47.95
N ARG A 407 -57.89 -13.33 47.24
CA ARG A 407 -56.57 -13.08 46.65
C ARG A 407 -55.47 -12.93 47.70
N ILE A 408 -55.72 -12.20 48.79
CA ILE A 408 -54.77 -12.06 49.91
C ILE A 408 -54.44 -13.41 50.53
N ARG A 409 -55.44 -14.28 50.67
CA ARG A 409 -55.27 -15.65 51.16
C ARG A 409 -54.41 -16.50 50.21
N ASP A 410 -54.71 -16.49 48.90
CA ASP A 410 -53.89 -17.19 47.90
C ASP A 410 -52.43 -16.71 47.91
N TYR A 411 -52.21 -15.40 48.05
CA TYR A 411 -50.86 -14.85 48.22
C TYR A 411 -50.19 -15.36 49.50
N GLY A 412 -50.90 -15.38 50.63
CA GLY A 412 -50.41 -15.96 51.88
C GLY A 412 -50.00 -17.43 51.72
N GLU A 413 -50.83 -18.25 51.09
CA GLU A 413 -50.55 -19.66 50.83
C GLU A 413 -49.38 -19.87 49.86
N ARG A 414 -49.25 -19.02 48.84
CA ARG A 414 -48.11 -19.06 47.91
C ARG A 414 -46.81 -18.67 48.59
N ILE A 415 -46.82 -17.64 49.44
CA ILE A 415 -45.67 -17.25 50.27
C ILE A 415 -45.28 -18.41 51.18
N HIS A 416 -46.24 -19.08 51.82
CA HIS A 416 -45.98 -20.24 52.66
C HIS A 416 -45.33 -21.39 51.88
N ARG A 417 -45.91 -21.75 50.73
CA ARG A 417 -45.38 -22.81 49.86
C ARG A 417 -43.96 -22.52 49.36
N GLU A 418 -43.68 -21.27 49.02
CA GLU A 418 -42.35 -20.91 48.52
C GLU A 418 -41.32 -20.78 49.65
N ALA A 419 -41.72 -20.30 50.83
CA ALA A 419 -40.90 -20.34 52.03
C ALA A 419 -40.54 -21.78 52.43
N ASP A 420 -41.49 -22.72 52.32
CA ASP A 420 -41.26 -24.14 52.60
C ASP A 420 -40.34 -24.78 51.55
N ARG A 421 -40.50 -24.45 50.26
CA ARG A 421 -39.56 -24.87 49.21
C ARG A 421 -38.15 -24.35 49.44
N LEU A 422 -38.01 -23.09 49.84
CA LEU A 422 -36.71 -22.47 50.13
C LEU A 422 -36.03 -23.10 51.35
N ALA A 423 -36.81 -23.47 52.38
CA ALA A 423 -36.30 -24.20 53.54
C ALA A 423 -35.79 -25.60 53.16
N VAL A 424 -36.44 -26.29 52.23
CA VAL A 424 -36.04 -27.64 51.76
C VAL A 424 -34.86 -27.59 50.77
N SER A 425 -34.70 -26.51 50.00
CA SER A 425 -33.66 -26.41 48.95
C SER A 425 -32.22 -26.21 49.47
N GLY A 426 -32.02 -26.02 50.78
CA GLY A 426 -30.69 -26.04 51.42
C GLY A 426 -29.74 -24.88 51.06
N LYS A 427 -30.17 -23.90 50.26
CA LYS A 427 -29.34 -22.74 49.87
C LYS A 427 -29.35 -21.64 50.93
N GLY A 428 -28.76 -21.91 52.09
CA GLY A 428 -28.21 -20.89 53.01
C GLY A 428 -29.16 -19.83 53.59
N VAL A 429 -30.48 -19.93 53.40
CA VAL A 429 -31.44 -19.02 54.06
C VAL A 429 -31.79 -19.62 55.41
N SER A 430 -31.29 -19.02 56.49
CA SER A 430 -31.59 -19.43 57.87
C SER A 430 -33.10 -19.40 58.13
N ALA A 431 -33.64 -20.39 58.84
CA ALA A 431 -35.05 -20.49 59.23
C ALA A 431 -35.55 -19.20 59.92
N ASP A 432 -34.65 -18.52 60.64
CA ASP A 432 -34.89 -17.26 61.32
C ASP A 432 -35.27 -16.11 60.36
N ARG A 433 -34.75 -16.12 59.13
CA ARG A 433 -35.10 -15.12 58.10
C ARG A 433 -36.41 -15.43 57.37
N LEU A 434 -36.92 -16.66 57.49
CA LEU A 434 -38.18 -17.08 56.88
C LEU A 434 -39.36 -16.94 57.86
N SER A 435 -39.10 -16.84 59.17
CA SER A 435 -40.13 -16.64 60.20
C SER A 435 -40.99 -15.38 59.95
N PRO A 436 -40.42 -14.20 59.63
CA PRO A 436 -41.22 -13.01 59.37
C PRO A 436 -42.15 -13.15 58.17
N LEU A 437 -41.74 -13.91 57.15
CA LEU A 437 -42.57 -14.17 55.96
C LEU A 437 -43.76 -15.07 56.29
N ARG A 438 -43.55 -16.09 57.13
CA ARG A 438 -44.62 -16.96 57.63
C ARG A 438 -45.59 -16.22 58.56
N GLU A 439 -45.06 -15.35 59.42
CA GLU A 439 -45.87 -14.50 60.29
C GLU A 439 -46.73 -13.52 59.48
N VAL A 440 -46.16 -12.87 58.46
CA VAL A 440 -46.93 -11.98 57.56
C VAL A 440 -48.01 -12.76 56.81
N ALA A 441 -47.70 -13.96 56.30
CA ALA A 441 -48.70 -14.81 55.63
C ALA A 441 -49.84 -15.22 56.59
N THR A 442 -49.52 -15.57 57.84
CA THR A 442 -50.51 -15.94 58.86
C THR A 442 -51.36 -14.75 59.30
N GLY A 443 -50.73 -13.57 59.45
CA GLY A 443 -51.41 -12.31 59.74
C GLY A 443 -52.38 -11.90 58.63
N LEU A 444 -51.98 -12.06 57.36
CA LEU A 444 -52.83 -11.81 56.20
C LEU A 444 -54.03 -12.76 56.12
N ALA A 445 -53.83 -14.06 56.42
CA ALA A 445 -54.92 -15.02 56.49
C ALA A 445 -55.91 -14.69 57.62
N SER A 446 -55.40 -14.27 58.78
CA SER A 446 -56.22 -13.87 59.92
C SER A 446 -57.03 -12.61 59.63
N LEU A 447 -56.41 -11.58 59.04
CA LEU A 447 -57.09 -10.36 58.59
C LEU A 447 -58.16 -10.64 57.54
N SER A 448 -57.89 -11.53 56.57
CA SER A 448 -58.90 -11.97 55.60
C SER A 448 -60.10 -12.64 56.26
N SER A 449 -59.88 -13.53 57.25
CA SER A 449 -60.97 -14.21 57.95
C SER A 449 -61.83 -13.26 58.80
N LEU A 450 -61.20 -12.23 59.38
CA LEU A 450 -61.88 -11.17 60.13
C LEU A 450 -62.75 -10.29 59.22
N LEU A 451 -62.22 -9.89 58.07
CA LEU A 451 -62.96 -9.10 57.08
C LEU A 451 -64.16 -9.85 56.49
N GLU A 452 -64.05 -11.17 56.27
CA GLU A 452 -65.18 -12.02 55.83
C GLU A 452 -66.24 -12.20 56.92
N ALA A 453 -65.84 -12.30 58.20
CA ALA A 453 -66.79 -12.34 59.31
C ALA A 453 -67.58 -11.02 59.42
N GLU A 454 -66.95 -9.89 59.13
CA GLU A 454 -67.60 -8.57 59.11
C GLU A 454 -68.51 -8.38 57.87
N SER A 455 -68.13 -8.91 56.70
CA SER A 455 -68.94 -8.85 55.47
C SER A 455 -70.23 -9.68 55.59
N THR A 456 -70.12 -10.89 56.14
CA THR A 456 -71.26 -11.80 56.36
C THR A 456 -72.24 -11.26 57.40
N ASP A 457 -71.75 -10.62 58.46
CA ASP A 457 -72.57 -10.00 59.51
C ASP A 457 -73.31 -8.74 59.02
N ALA A 458 -72.70 -7.98 58.10
CA ALA A 458 -73.36 -6.87 57.42
C ALA A 458 -74.50 -7.32 56.48
N CYS A 459 -74.35 -8.48 55.82
CA CYS A 459 -75.39 -9.07 54.97
C CYS A 459 -76.58 -9.61 55.81
N GLY A 460 -76.30 -10.22 56.97
CA GLY A 460 -77.31 -10.74 57.91
C GLY A 460 -78.20 -9.65 58.52
N ARG A 461 -77.63 -8.52 58.92
CA ARG A 461 -78.39 -7.38 59.50
C ARG A 461 -79.34 -6.71 58.50
N GLY A 462 -79.09 -6.83 57.20
CA GLY A 462 -80.00 -6.33 56.16
C GLY A 462 -81.26 -7.19 55.99
N HIS A 463 -81.24 -8.47 56.38
CA HIS A 463 -82.37 -9.38 56.22
C HIS A 463 -83.36 -9.32 57.38
N ASP A 464 -82.90 -8.97 58.59
CA ASP A 464 -83.73 -8.98 59.80
C ASP A 464 -84.57 -7.70 60.01
N ARG A 465 -84.26 -6.59 59.31
CA ARG A 465 -85.08 -5.37 59.41
C ARG A 465 -86.37 -5.40 58.60
N ASP A 466 -86.52 -6.33 57.66
CA ASP A 466 -87.68 -6.40 56.75
C ASP A 466 -88.81 -7.32 57.27
N ARG A 467 -88.61 -8.01 58.40
CA ARG A 467 -89.64 -8.84 59.06
C ARG A 467 -90.37 -8.16 60.22
N GLY A 468 -90.08 -6.88 60.48
CA GLY A 468 -90.59 -6.16 61.63
C GLY A 468 -91.20 -4.81 61.31
N ARG A 469 -92.21 -4.75 60.43
CA ARG A 469 -93.29 -3.74 60.38
C ARG A 469 -94.20 -4.00 59.17
N HIS A 470 -95.12 -4.95 59.33
CA HIS A 470 -96.44 -4.87 58.70
C HIS A 470 -97.33 -3.92 59.49
#